data_AF-A0A7W0IWV8-F1
#
_entry.id   AF-A0A7W0IWV8-F1
#
_cell.length_a   1.000
_cell.length_b   1.000
_cell.length_c   1.000
_cell.angle_alpha   90.00
_cell.angle_beta   90.00
_cell.angle_gamma   90.00
#
_symmetry.space_group_name_H-M   'P 1'
#
loop_
_entity.id
_entity.type
_entity.pdbx_description
1 polymer ?
#
loop_
_entity_poly.entity_id
_entity_poly.type
_entity_poly.pdbx_seq_one_letter_code
_entity_poly.pdbx_strand_id
1 'polypeptide(L)'
;MNEYLLARGLTNDEIRLCHELVNIPTAQCSSLNLAQAVMILCYEIFNASREVKFEFIPRLASRHELDGMYDQLKELLVRIDYIKPENPDYWMANLRRFFTRIQLRAKDVLILRGLCRQIDWFAKKQFEEGEKAGRQARCNRFHSPWL
;
A
#
# COMPACT_ATOMS: atom_id res chain seq x y z
N MET A 1 -23.60 32.90 -49.49
CA MET A 1 -23.62 32.87 -48.01
C MET A 1 -24.57 31.76 -47.58
N ASN A 2 -24.14 30.94 -46.62
CA ASN A 2 -24.81 29.76 -46.02
C ASN A 2 -24.59 28.39 -46.68
N GLU A 3 -23.49 27.75 -46.28
CA GLU A 3 -23.47 26.29 -46.06
C GLU A 3 -22.92 26.08 -44.64
N TYR A 4 -23.82 26.12 -43.66
CA TYR A 4 -23.52 25.71 -42.29
C TYR A 4 -23.45 24.18 -42.25
N LEU A 5 -22.31 23.66 -41.79
CA LEU A 5 -22.09 22.25 -41.46
C LEU A 5 -23.25 21.70 -40.64
N LEU A 6 -23.96 20.73 -41.20
CA LEU A 6 -25.01 19.99 -40.49
C LEU A 6 -24.40 18.70 -39.94
N ALA A 7 -23.96 18.75 -38.68
CA ALA A 7 -23.79 17.54 -37.87
C ALA A 7 -25.19 16.98 -37.60
N ARG A 8 -25.68 16.08 -38.47
CA ARG A 8 -26.97 15.41 -38.27
C ARG A 8 -26.74 14.08 -37.55
N GLY A 9 -27.36 13.95 -36.38
CA GLY A 9 -27.57 12.64 -35.74
C GLY A 9 -28.68 11.87 -36.42
N LEU A 10 -29.22 10.87 -35.72
CA LEU A 10 -30.33 10.05 -36.23
C LEU A 10 -31.60 10.88 -36.38
N THR A 11 -32.37 10.56 -37.42
CA THR A 11 -33.73 11.05 -37.63
C THR A 11 -34.73 10.40 -36.68
N ASN A 12 -35.90 11.00 -36.51
CA ASN A 12 -36.95 10.44 -35.67
C ASN A 12 -37.42 9.05 -36.14
N ASP A 13 -37.41 8.79 -37.45
CA ASP A 13 -37.79 7.49 -38.00
C ASP A 13 -36.74 6.42 -37.71
N GLU A 14 -35.45 6.78 -37.77
CA GLU A 14 -34.34 5.89 -37.38
C GLU A 14 -34.34 5.61 -35.88
N ILE A 15 -34.62 6.62 -35.05
CA ILE A 15 -34.75 6.47 -33.58
C ILE A 15 -35.86 5.47 -33.22
N ARG A 16 -36.98 5.46 -33.97
CA ARG A 16 -38.09 4.51 -33.74
C ARG A 16 -37.71 3.05 -33.98
N LEU A 17 -36.62 2.79 -34.73
CA LEU A 17 -36.11 1.43 -34.95
C LEU A 17 -35.18 0.96 -33.81
N CYS A 18 -34.73 1.86 -32.94
CA CYS A 18 -33.87 1.52 -31.81
C CYS A 18 -34.70 0.96 -30.64
N HIS A 19 -34.24 -0.13 -30.04
CA HIS A 19 -34.85 -0.69 -28.83
C HIS A 19 -34.52 0.14 -27.58
N GLU A 20 -33.34 0.76 -27.57
CA GLU A 20 -32.83 1.54 -26.46
C GLU A 20 -32.07 2.77 -26.99
N LEU A 21 -32.09 3.84 -26.21
CA LEU A 21 -31.38 5.07 -26.52
C LEU A 21 -30.41 5.39 -25.39
N VAL A 22 -29.14 5.61 -25.76
CA VAL A 22 -28.08 5.96 -24.81
C VAL A 22 -27.78 7.44 -24.93
N ASN A 23 -27.88 8.16 -23.81
CA ASN A 23 -27.49 9.55 -23.71
C ASN A 23 -26.14 9.66 -23.00
N ILE A 24 -25.13 10.19 -23.68
CA ILE A 24 -23.82 10.49 -23.07
C ILE A 24 -23.93 11.87 -22.40
N PRO A 25 -23.79 11.97 -21.06
CA PRO A 25 -23.84 13.25 -20.37
C PRO A 25 -22.74 14.19 -20.89
N THR A 26 -23.13 15.41 -21.27
CA THR A 26 -22.23 16.46 -21.77
C THR A 26 -22.44 17.76 -20.99
N ALA A 27 -21.49 18.69 -21.08
CA ALA A 27 -21.63 20.03 -20.51
C ALA A 27 -22.60 20.89 -21.36
N GLN A 28 -22.48 22.23 -21.30
CA GLN A 28 -23.41 23.15 -22.00
C GLN A 28 -23.48 22.98 -23.54
N CYS A 29 -22.51 22.30 -24.16
CA CYS A 29 -22.53 21.96 -25.58
C CYS A 29 -22.83 20.46 -25.76
N SER A 30 -24.00 20.15 -26.33
CA SER A 30 -24.58 18.81 -26.39
C SER A 30 -24.20 17.96 -27.62
N SER A 31 -23.19 18.38 -28.39
CA SER A 31 -22.76 17.66 -29.60
C SER A 31 -21.34 17.13 -29.43
N LEU A 32 -21.22 15.83 -29.21
CA LEU A 32 -19.95 15.13 -29.31
C LEU A 32 -19.62 14.84 -30.78
N ASN A 33 -18.33 14.78 -31.08
CA ASN A 33 -17.90 14.17 -32.34
C ASN A 33 -18.27 12.68 -32.34
N LEU A 34 -18.63 12.13 -33.50
CA LEU A 34 -19.02 10.73 -33.63
C LEU A 34 -17.95 9.77 -33.09
N ALA A 35 -16.67 10.00 -33.38
CA ALA A 35 -15.58 9.16 -32.90
C ALA A 35 -15.44 9.21 -31.37
N GLN A 36 -15.73 10.36 -30.74
CA GLN A 36 -15.74 10.50 -29.28
C GLN A 36 -16.90 9.72 -28.66
N ALA A 37 -18.10 9.82 -29.25
CA ALA A 37 -19.26 9.07 -28.80
C ALA A 37 -19.04 7.55 -28.89
N VAL A 38 -18.49 7.07 -30.01
CA VAL A 38 -18.14 5.66 -30.21
C VAL A 38 -17.09 5.20 -29.21
N MET A 39 -16.04 6.00 -28.97
CA MET A 39 -14.99 5.66 -28.00
C MET A 39 -15.55 5.47 -26.59
N ILE A 40 -16.40 6.39 -26.13
CA ILE A 40 -17.03 6.32 -24.80
C ILE A 40 -17.90 5.07 -24.70
N LEU A 41 -18.74 4.79 -25.69
CA LEU A 41 -19.59 3.59 -25.69
C LEU A 41 -18.77 2.29 -25.66
N CYS A 42 -17.74 2.20 -26.50
CA CYS A 42 -16.83 1.05 -26.49
C CYS A 42 -16.11 0.88 -25.15
N TYR A 43 -15.70 1.98 -24.51
CA TYR A 43 -15.06 1.95 -23.19
C TYR A 43 -16.01 1.47 -22.09
N GLU A 44 -17.26 1.94 -22.07
CA GLU A 44 -18.26 1.49 -21.10
C GLU A 44 -18.64 0.02 -21.30
N ILE A 45 -18.80 -0.42 -22.56
CA ILE A 45 -19.02 -1.84 -22.89
C ILE A 45 -17.82 -2.68 -22.45
N PHE A 46 -16.59 -2.20 -22.67
CA PHE A 46 -15.39 -2.88 -22.20
C PHE A 46 -15.37 -2.99 -20.67
N ASN A 47 -15.63 -1.89 -19.95
CA ASN A 47 -15.69 -1.90 -18.49
C ASN A 47 -16.78 -2.82 -17.95
N ALA A 48 -17.96 -2.85 -18.58
CA ALA A 48 -19.06 -3.75 -18.19
C ALA A 48 -18.77 -5.22 -18.52
N SER A 49 -18.01 -5.50 -19.60
CA SER A 49 -17.61 -6.85 -19.98
C SER A 49 -16.40 -7.37 -19.20
N ARG A 50 -15.68 -6.51 -18.47
CA ARG A 50 -14.69 -6.97 -17.50
C ARG A 50 -15.41 -7.70 -16.37
N GLU A 51 -15.19 -9.01 -16.30
CA GLU A 51 -15.34 -9.71 -15.03
C GLU A 51 -14.50 -8.96 -13.98
N VAL A 52 -15.15 -8.45 -12.94
CA VAL A 52 -14.45 -7.96 -11.77
C VAL A 52 -13.74 -9.18 -11.21
N LYS A 53 -12.48 -9.39 -11.61
CA LYS A 53 -11.57 -10.22 -10.84
C LYS A 53 -11.59 -9.58 -9.47
N PHE A 54 -12.29 -10.21 -8.53
CA PHE A 54 -12.13 -9.88 -7.13
C PHE A 54 -10.66 -10.12 -6.86
N GLU A 55 -9.86 -9.06 -6.93
CA GLU A 55 -8.52 -9.10 -6.37
C GLU A 55 -8.71 -9.56 -4.94
N PHE A 56 -7.92 -10.55 -4.53
CA PHE A 56 -7.95 -10.99 -3.14
C PHE A 56 -7.50 -9.80 -2.29
N ILE A 57 -8.47 -9.05 -1.76
CA ILE A 57 -8.25 -7.95 -0.83
C ILE A 57 -8.01 -8.62 0.52
N PRO A 58 -6.77 -8.59 1.07
CA PRO A 58 -6.51 -9.22 2.34
C PRO A 58 -7.37 -8.57 3.43
N ARG A 59 -7.94 -9.37 4.33
CA ARG A 59 -8.76 -8.87 5.43
C ARG A 59 -8.00 -7.86 6.29
N LEU A 60 -8.74 -6.95 6.91
CA LEU A 60 -8.20 -6.10 7.96
C LEU A 60 -7.57 -6.96 9.08
N ALA A 61 -6.49 -6.44 9.66
CA ALA A 61 -5.86 -7.08 10.79
C ALA A 61 -6.84 -7.08 11.98
N SER A 62 -6.92 -8.21 12.67
CA SER A 62 -7.62 -8.31 13.94
C SER A 62 -6.88 -7.51 15.02
N ARG A 63 -7.60 -7.14 16.07
CA ARG A 63 -7.01 -6.47 17.23
C ARG A 63 -5.83 -7.26 17.82
N HIS A 64 -5.96 -8.58 17.90
CA HIS A 64 -4.92 -9.47 18.40
C HIS A 64 -3.65 -9.43 17.52
N GLU A 65 -3.80 -9.40 16.19
CA GLU A 65 -2.65 -9.28 15.28
C GLU A 65 -1.95 -7.93 15.41
N LEU A 66 -2.72 -6.85 15.55
CA LEU A 66 -2.19 -5.51 15.77
C LEU A 66 -1.45 -5.39 17.10
N ASP A 67 -2.04 -5.88 18.19
CA ASP A 67 -1.42 -5.83 19.52
C ASP A 67 -0.11 -6.61 19.54
N GLY A 68 -0.09 -7.84 19.00
CA GLY A 68 1.15 -8.61 18.90
C GLY A 68 2.22 -7.99 17.99
N MET A 69 1.82 -7.20 16.99
CA MET A 69 2.75 -6.41 16.19
C MET A 69 3.34 -5.24 16.98
N TYR A 70 2.51 -4.51 17.73
CA TYR A 70 2.95 -3.40 18.55
C TYR A 70 3.90 -3.85 19.66
N ASP A 71 3.66 -5.01 20.26
CA ASP A 71 4.54 -5.55 21.30
C ASP A 71 5.92 -5.89 20.72
N GLN A 72 5.97 -6.56 19.56
CA GLN A 72 7.24 -6.85 18.86
C GLN A 72 7.98 -5.57 18.46
N LEU A 73 7.25 -4.55 18.02
CA LEU A 73 7.82 -3.27 17.66
C LEU A 73 8.40 -2.56 18.89
N LYS A 74 7.68 -2.56 20.02
CA LYS A 74 8.15 -1.99 21.30
C LYS A 74 9.44 -2.67 21.73
N GLU A 75 9.47 -4.01 21.78
CA GLU A 75 10.65 -4.78 22.18
C GLU A 75 11.86 -4.47 21.31
N LEU A 76 11.67 -4.42 19.99
CA LEU A 76 12.75 -4.12 19.06
C LEU A 76 13.26 -2.69 19.22
N LEU A 77 12.36 -1.70 19.27
CA LEU A 77 12.75 -0.29 19.35
C LEU A 77 13.47 0.03 20.66
N VAL A 78 13.10 -0.63 21.77
CA VAL A 78 13.85 -0.53 23.03
C VAL A 78 15.23 -1.18 22.87
N ARG A 79 15.29 -2.39 22.28
CA ARG A 79 16.54 -3.14 22.14
C ARG A 79 17.59 -2.43 21.31
N ILE A 80 17.19 -1.72 20.26
CA ILE A 80 18.09 -0.93 19.41
C ILE A 80 18.34 0.49 19.95
N ASP A 81 17.89 0.78 21.16
CA ASP A 81 18.01 2.08 21.84
C ASP A 81 17.37 3.26 21.09
N TYR A 82 16.41 2.98 20.20
CA TYR A 82 15.67 4.02 19.49
C TYR A 82 14.64 4.69 20.40
N ILE A 83 13.96 3.92 21.26
CA ILE A 83 13.11 4.46 22.31
C ILE A 83 13.73 4.20 23.68
N LYS A 84 13.67 5.24 24.50
CA LYS A 84 14.13 5.20 25.88
C LYS A 84 13.27 4.24 26.73
N PRO A 85 13.88 3.32 27.50
CA PRO A 85 13.15 2.38 28.35
C PRO A 85 12.29 3.08 29.42
N GLU A 86 12.59 4.32 29.77
CA GLU A 86 11.87 5.08 30.80
C GLU A 86 10.51 5.58 30.33
N ASN A 87 10.30 5.75 29.02
CA ASN A 87 9.01 6.18 28.47
C ASN A 87 8.68 5.57 27.09
N PRO A 88 8.57 4.23 27.01
CA PRO A 88 8.22 3.56 25.76
C PRO A 88 6.75 3.78 25.39
N ASP A 89 5.87 3.97 26.38
CA ASP A 89 4.42 4.03 26.15
C ASP A 89 3.99 5.30 25.40
N TYR A 90 4.67 6.43 25.61
CA TYR A 90 4.45 7.65 24.83
C TYR A 90 4.71 7.42 23.32
N TRP A 91 5.84 6.77 23.00
CA TRP A 91 6.19 6.44 21.62
C TRP A 91 5.22 5.43 21.01
N MET A 92 4.85 4.41 21.78
CA MET A 92 3.89 3.40 21.34
C MET A 92 2.49 3.99 21.11
N ALA A 93 2.06 4.99 21.91
CA ALA A 93 0.81 5.70 21.67
C ALA A 93 0.83 6.44 20.33
N ASN A 94 1.94 7.09 19.97
CA ASN A 94 2.10 7.77 18.69
C ASN A 94 2.10 6.79 17.51
N LEU A 95 2.80 5.67 17.63
CA LEU A 95 2.80 4.61 16.62
C LEU A 95 1.40 4.00 16.43
N ARG A 96 0.69 3.70 17.53
CA ARG A 96 -0.69 3.20 17.47
C ARG A 96 -1.60 4.18 16.74
N ARG A 97 -1.51 5.49 17.04
CA ARG A 97 -2.28 6.53 16.34
C ARG A 97 -1.95 6.59 14.85
N PHE A 98 -0.67 6.49 14.49
CA PHE A 98 -0.23 6.49 13.09
C PHE A 98 -0.82 5.32 12.31
N PHE A 99 -0.65 4.09 12.80
CA PHE A 99 -1.12 2.88 12.12
C PHE A 99 -2.65 2.74 12.12
N THR A 100 -3.35 3.31 13.11
CA THR A 100 -4.83 3.32 13.13
C THR A 100 -5.42 4.06 11.93
N ARG A 101 -4.75 5.12 11.43
CA ARG A 101 -5.20 5.88 10.26
C ARG A 101 -5.08 5.10 8.95
N ILE A 102 -4.15 4.15 8.90
CA ILE A 102 -3.79 3.39 7.69
C ILE A 102 -4.71 2.16 7.53
N GLN A 103 -5.37 1.71 8.60
CA GLN A 103 -6.20 0.49 8.62
C GLN A 103 -5.44 -0.74 8.08
N LEU A 104 -4.38 -1.14 8.79
CA LEU A 104 -3.53 -2.25 8.39
C LEU A 104 -4.32 -3.55 8.14
N ARG A 105 -3.93 -4.26 7.08
CA ARG A 105 -4.41 -5.59 6.75
C ARG A 105 -3.54 -6.66 7.41
N ALA A 106 -4.06 -7.88 7.50
CA ALA A 106 -3.33 -9.00 8.09
C ALA A 106 -1.96 -9.24 7.42
N LYS A 107 -1.89 -9.03 6.09
CA LYS A 107 -0.65 -9.13 5.32
C LYS A 107 0.37 -8.05 5.72
N ASP A 108 -0.07 -6.82 5.95
CA ASP A 108 0.81 -5.71 6.34
C ASP A 108 1.43 -5.98 7.72
N VAL A 109 0.62 -6.48 8.65
CA VAL A 109 1.09 -6.90 9.98
C VAL A 109 2.16 -7.98 9.86
N LEU A 110 1.97 -9.00 9.02
CA LEU A 110 2.96 -10.06 8.83
C LEU A 110 4.30 -9.52 8.28
N ILE A 111 4.24 -8.56 7.36
CA ILE A 111 5.44 -7.91 6.81
C ILE A 111 6.17 -7.14 7.90
N LEU A 112 5.46 -6.32 8.68
CA LEU A 112 6.04 -5.53 9.77
C LEU A 112 6.67 -6.42 10.85
N ARG A 113 5.99 -7.51 11.22
CA ARG A 113 6.53 -8.51 12.15
C ARG A 113 7.74 -9.25 11.56
N GLY A 114 7.75 -9.50 10.25
CA GLY A 114 8.89 -10.05 9.52
C GLY A 114 10.11 -9.13 9.59
N LEU A 115 9.91 -7.84 9.30
CA LEU A 115 10.95 -6.82 9.43
C LEU A 115 11.50 -6.75 10.86
N CYS A 116 10.62 -6.76 11.86
CA CYS A 116 11.06 -6.71 13.25
C CYS A 116 11.96 -7.91 13.60
N ARG A 117 11.57 -9.12 13.19
CA ARG A 117 12.37 -10.34 13.39
C ARG A 117 13.72 -10.27 12.68
N GLN A 118 13.76 -9.75 11.45
CA GLN A 118 14.99 -9.67 10.66
C GLN A 118 15.99 -8.68 11.27
N ILE A 119 15.51 -7.52 11.71
CA ILE A 119 16.33 -6.52 12.40
C ILE A 119 16.83 -7.08 13.72
N ASP A 120 15.96 -7.74 14.50
CA ASP A 120 16.35 -8.34 15.78
C ASP A 120 17.44 -9.41 15.61
N TRP A 121 17.28 -10.30 14.63
CA TRP A 121 18.29 -11.31 14.29
C TRP A 121 19.62 -10.66 13.91
N PHE A 122 19.58 -9.61 13.08
CA PHE A 122 20.79 -8.91 12.65
C PHE A 122 21.50 -8.24 13.83
N ALA A 123 20.75 -7.57 14.72
CA ALA A 123 21.30 -6.91 15.90
C ALA A 123 22.00 -7.92 16.83
N LYS A 124 21.38 -9.08 17.09
CA LYS A 124 21.98 -10.15 17.89
C LYS A 124 23.26 -10.69 17.26
N LYS A 125 23.23 -10.95 15.95
CA LYS A 125 24.39 -11.45 15.21
C LYS A 125 25.58 -10.48 15.32
N GLN A 126 25.35 -9.18 15.11
CA GLN A 126 26.41 -8.17 15.22
C GLN A 126 26.98 -8.06 16.63
N PHE A 127 26.12 -8.15 17.66
CA PHE A 127 26.56 -8.15 19.05
C PHE A 127 27.49 -9.35 19.36
N GLU A 128 27.09 -10.56 18.95
CA GLU A 128 27.90 -11.77 19.14
C GLU A 128 29.24 -11.73 18.38
N GLU A 129 29.24 -11.25 17.14
CA GLU A 129 30.44 -11.07 16.34
C GLU A 129 31.41 -10.06 16.99
N GLY A 130 30.88 -8.94 17.47
CA GLY A 130 31.64 -7.93 18.22
C GLY A 130 32.25 -8.47 19.52
N GLU A 131 31.48 -9.26 20.30
CA GLU A 131 31.99 -9.90 21.51
C GLU A 131 33.11 -10.91 21.23
N LYS A 132 32.97 -11.71 20.16
CA LYS A 132 33.99 -12.70 19.75
C LYS A 132 35.27 -11.99 19.32
N ALA A 133 35.16 -10.93 18.50
CA ALA A 133 36.30 -10.11 18.10
C ALA A 133 37.00 -9.46 19.31
N GLY A 134 36.22 -8.91 20.26
CA GLY A 134 36.75 -8.32 21.49
C GLY A 134 37.45 -9.33 22.40
N ARG A 135 36.91 -10.56 22.53
CA ARG A 135 37.56 -11.66 23.26
C ARG A 135 38.87 -12.07 22.60
N GLN A 136 38.90 -12.23 21.28
CA GLN A 136 40.12 -12.56 20.54
C GLN A 136 41.20 -11.49 20.70
N ALA A 137 40.83 -10.21 20.60
CA ALA A 137 41.76 -9.09 20.77
C ALA A 137 42.32 -8.96 22.20
N ARG A 138 41.60 -9.45 23.22
CA ARG A 138 42.13 -9.56 24.58
C ARG A 138 43.09 -10.75 24.71
N CYS A 139 42.72 -11.93 24.19
CA CYS A 139 43.58 -13.12 24.23
C CYS A 139 44.93 -12.91 23.52
N ASN A 140 44.91 -12.27 22.35
CA ASN A 140 46.12 -11.97 21.58
C ASN A 140 47.06 -10.99 22.31
N ARG A 141 46.55 -10.10 23.17
CA ARG A 141 47.36 -9.16 23.96
C ARG A 141 48.20 -9.85 25.04
N PHE A 142 47.73 -10.97 25.60
CA PHE A 142 48.46 -11.74 26.60
C PHE A 142 49.53 -12.68 26.01
N HIS A 143 49.53 -12.91 24.69
CA HIS A 143 50.53 -13.72 23.99
C HIS A 143 51.64 -12.89 23.33
N SER A 144 51.72 -11.59 23.62
CA SER A 144 52.84 -10.75 23.21
C SER A 144 54.10 -11.22 23.96
N PRO A 145 55.07 -11.87 23.31
CA PRO A 145 56.35 -12.17 23.95
C PRO A 145 57.02 -10.82 24.19
N TRP A 146 57.42 -10.57 25.44
CA TRP A 146 58.14 -9.38 25.87
C TRP A 146 59.21 -8.97 24.83
N LEU A 147 59.01 -7.81 24.20
CA LEU A 147 60.08 -7.00 23.60
C LEU A 147 60.61 -6.07 24.70
#